data_AF-A0A5D0CZU1-F1
#
_entry.id   AF-A0A5D0CZU1-F1
#
_cell.length_a   1.000
_cell.length_b   1.000
_cell.length_c   1.000
_cell.angle_alpha   90.00
_cell.angle_beta   90.00
_cell.angle_gamma   90.00
#
_symmetry.space_group_name_H-M   'P 1'
#
loop_
_entity.id
_entity.type
_entity.pdbx_description
1 polymer ?
#
loop_
_entity_poly.entity_id
_entity_poly.type
_entity_poly.pdbx_seq_one_letter_code
_entity_poly.pdbx_strand_id
1 'polypeptide(L)'
;MMNVGLEKKDVYEDFDPHDTYFFKIGAHGLVCFHGRNYSIKQRLSAEQTSKLVTDPSFYRISTNCYVNLPKIAEIRDNVVLFRDEVHGIKTIQVPRRNLEQIKRLLPVSGHRRTAGMDQVG
;
A
#
# COMPACT_ATOMS: atom_id res chain seq x y z
N MET A 1 -26.76 -2.51 -35.44
CA MET A 1 -25.60 -1.83 -34.82
C MET A 1 -25.99 -1.44 -33.40
N MET A 2 -25.48 -2.14 -32.40
CA MET A 2 -25.63 -1.73 -31.00
C MET A 2 -24.33 -1.03 -30.61
N ASN A 3 -24.39 0.30 -30.51
CA ASN A 3 -23.31 1.11 -30.02
C ASN A 3 -23.28 0.92 -28.49
N VAL A 4 -22.63 -0.16 -28.03
CA VAL A 4 -22.31 -0.34 -26.61
C VAL A 4 -21.18 0.62 -26.30
N GLY A 5 -21.55 1.88 -26.09
CA GLY A 5 -20.77 2.77 -25.27
C GLY A 5 -20.75 2.13 -23.90
N LEU A 6 -19.66 1.42 -23.58
CA LEU A 6 -19.33 1.06 -22.21
C LEU A 6 -19.31 2.36 -21.42
N GLU A 7 -20.44 2.66 -20.78
CA GLU A 7 -20.50 3.58 -19.66
C GLU A 7 -19.43 3.10 -18.68
N LYS A 8 -18.26 3.74 -18.72
CA LYS A 8 -17.32 3.72 -17.62
C LYS A 8 -18.06 4.36 -16.46
N LYS A 9 -18.83 3.57 -15.72
CA LYS A 9 -19.15 3.88 -14.33
C LYS A 9 -17.84 4.32 -13.70
N ASP A 10 -17.82 5.50 -13.10
CA ASP A 10 -16.71 5.98 -12.29
C ASP A 10 -16.53 5.02 -11.10
N VAL A 11 -15.82 3.90 -11.32
CA VAL A 11 -15.39 2.95 -10.28
C VAL A 11 -14.48 3.63 -9.23
N TYR A 12 -14.14 4.90 -9.45
CA TYR A 12 -13.17 5.68 -8.71
C TYR A 12 -13.77 6.65 -7.69
N GLU A 13 -15.10 6.83 -7.62
CA GLU A 13 -15.71 7.75 -6.66
C GLU A 13 -15.55 7.30 -5.19
N ASP A 14 -15.24 6.02 -4.93
CA ASP A 14 -15.12 5.46 -3.58
C ASP A 14 -13.74 4.86 -3.26
N PHE A 15 -12.71 5.13 -4.08
CA PHE A 15 -11.37 4.60 -3.82
C PHE A 15 -10.67 5.35 -2.68
N ASP A 16 -10.52 4.71 -1.52
CA ASP A 16 -9.70 5.23 -0.42
C ASP A 16 -8.21 4.83 -0.60
N PRO A 17 -7.29 5.81 -0.74
CA PRO A 17 -5.84 5.54 -0.77
C PRO A 17 -5.32 4.74 0.43
N HIS A 18 -5.96 4.84 1.60
CA HIS A 18 -5.55 4.10 2.81
C HIS A 18 -5.80 2.58 2.71
N ASP A 19 -6.56 2.11 1.71
CA ASP A 19 -6.69 0.68 1.43
C ASP A 19 -5.52 0.09 0.63
N THR A 20 -4.62 0.95 0.14
CA THR A 20 -3.44 0.52 -0.58
C THR A 20 -2.32 0.06 0.36
N TYR A 21 -1.45 -0.82 -0.10
CA TYR A 21 -0.22 -1.20 0.61
C TYR A 21 0.91 -0.21 0.36
N PHE A 22 1.07 0.19 -0.89
CA PHE A 22 2.02 1.21 -1.30
C PHE A 22 1.54 1.85 -2.59
N PHE A 23 2.02 3.05 -2.86
CA PHE A 23 1.79 3.70 -4.15
C PHE A 23 3.09 4.21 -4.76
N LYS A 24 3.04 4.39 -6.08
CA LYS A 24 4.12 4.97 -6.86
C LYS A 24 3.62 6.16 -7.66
N ILE A 25 4.37 7.26 -7.58
CA ILE A 25 4.12 8.47 -8.37
C ILE A 25 4.88 8.34 -9.70
N GLY A 26 4.14 8.40 -10.79
CA GLY A 26 4.65 8.47 -12.15
C GLY A 26 4.66 9.91 -12.67
N ALA A 27 4.87 10.04 -13.97
CA ALA A 27 4.86 11.34 -14.62
C ALA A 27 3.47 11.99 -14.61
N HIS A 28 3.44 13.32 -14.65
CA HIS A 28 2.22 14.13 -14.84
C HIS A 28 1.06 13.82 -13.89
N GLY A 29 1.35 13.49 -12.62
CA GLY A 29 0.33 13.22 -11.60
C GLY A 29 -0.31 11.83 -11.69
N LEU A 30 0.22 10.93 -12.53
CA LEU A 30 -0.24 9.54 -12.55
C LEU A 30 0.27 8.82 -11.30
N VAL A 31 -0.64 8.30 -10.49
CA VAL A 31 -0.33 7.52 -9.29
C VAL A 31 -0.80 6.08 -9.48
N CYS A 32 0.09 5.13 -9.17
CA CYS A 32 -0.19 3.70 -9.21
C CYS A 32 -0.33 3.19 -7.78
N PHE A 33 -1.54 2.83 -7.37
CA PHE A 33 -1.88 2.25 -6.08
C PHE A 33 -1.82 0.73 -6.16
N HIS A 34 -1.15 0.08 -5.21
CA HIS A 34 -1.03 -1.37 -5.14
C HIS A 34 -1.65 -1.88 -3.84
N GLY A 35 -2.86 -2.43 -3.92
CA GLY A 35 -3.52 -3.08 -2.78
C GLY A 35 -3.44 -4.59 -2.86
N ARG A 36 -4.27 -5.27 -2.06
CA ARG A 36 -4.31 -6.73 -1.89
C ARG A 36 -4.35 -7.51 -3.21
N ASN A 37 -5.39 -7.27 -4.01
CA ASN A 37 -5.68 -8.00 -5.25
C ASN A 37 -5.83 -7.06 -6.45
N TYR A 38 -5.29 -5.85 -6.37
CA TYR A 38 -5.46 -4.85 -7.41
C TYR A 38 -4.19 -4.02 -7.63
N SER A 39 -4.13 -3.40 -8.80
CA SER A 39 -3.26 -2.27 -9.07
C SER A 39 -4.06 -1.24 -9.86
N ILE A 40 -4.27 -0.08 -9.26
CA ILE A 40 -5.10 0.99 -9.81
C ILE A 40 -4.19 2.13 -10.26
N LYS A 41 -4.44 2.65 -11.46
CA LYS A 41 -3.77 3.86 -11.95
C LYS A 41 -4.77 5.00 -11.96
N GLN A 42 -4.46 6.07 -11.25
CA GLN A 42 -5.31 7.25 -11.16
C GLN A 42 -4.47 8.50 -11.41
N ARG A 43 -5.02 9.46 -12.15
CA ARG A 43 -4.38 10.76 -12.31
C ARG A 43 -4.90 11.67 -11.21
N LEU A 44 -4.00 12.17 -10.38
CA LEU A 44 -4.31 13.10 -9.30
C LEU A 44 -3.92 14.52 -9.70
N SER A 45 -4.67 15.50 -9.20
CA SER A 45 -4.24 16.89 -9.24
C SER A 45 -2.99 17.10 -8.37
N ALA A 46 -2.32 18.24 -8.54
CA ALA A 46 -1.19 18.60 -7.69
C ALA A 46 -1.60 18.68 -6.21
N GLU A 47 -2.79 19.20 -5.92
CA GLU A 47 -3.33 19.31 -4.56
C GLU A 47 -3.62 17.93 -3.95
N GLN A 48 -4.26 17.03 -4.71
CA GLN A 48 -4.53 15.66 -4.27
C GLN A 48 -3.23 14.89 -4.02
N THR A 49 -2.25 15.03 -4.92
CA THR A 49 -0.93 14.40 -4.76
C THR A 49 -0.22 14.96 -3.54
N SER A 50 -0.27 16.27 -3.32
CA SER A 50 0.32 16.94 -2.16
C SER A 50 -0.25 16.38 -0.86
N LYS A 51 -1.59 16.36 -0.73
CA LYS A 51 -2.29 15.77 0.43
C LYS A 51 -1.85 14.33 0.69
N LEU A 52 -1.80 13.51 -0.37
CA LEU A 52 -1.42 12.10 -0.28
C LEU A 52 0.03 11.89 0.19
N VAL A 53 1.00 12.70 -0.28
CA VAL A 53 2.42 12.54 0.11
C VAL A 53 2.75 13.17 1.46
N THR A 54 1.91 14.07 1.96
CA THR A 54 2.05 14.67 3.30
C THR A 54 1.33 13.89 4.39
N ASP A 55 0.52 12.90 4.02
CA ASP A 55 -0.22 12.09 4.98
C ASP A 55 0.72 11.21 5.82
N PRO A 56 0.66 11.28 7.15
CA PRO A 56 1.59 10.59 8.06
C PRO A 56 1.47 9.06 8.04
N SER A 57 0.38 8.52 7.49
CA SER A 57 0.19 7.07 7.29
C SER A 57 1.14 6.53 6.23
N PHE A 58 1.67 7.38 5.36
CA PHE A 58 2.55 6.98 4.27
C PHE A 58 3.98 7.43 4.49
N TYR A 59 4.92 6.49 4.33
CA TYR A 59 6.34 6.77 4.45
C TYR A 59 7.06 6.66 3.11
N ARG A 60 7.81 7.70 2.75
CA ARG A 60 8.58 7.74 1.50
C ARG A 60 9.82 6.85 1.59
N ILE A 61 9.87 5.79 0.79
CA ILE A 61 11.02 4.85 0.75
C ILE A 61 11.99 5.13 -0.40
N SER A 62 11.55 5.87 -1.42
CA SER A 62 12.37 6.31 -2.55
C SER A 62 11.79 7.57 -3.20
N THR A 63 12.39 8.06 -4.28
CA THR A 63 11.97 9.31 -4.93
C THR A 63 10.48 9.35 -5.24
N ASN A 64 9.88 8.22 -5.59
CA ASN A 64 8.50 8.17 -6.03
C ASN A 64 7.68 7.03 -5.42
N CYS A 65 8.14 6.40 -4.34
CA CYS A 65 7.43 5.28 -3.72
C CYS A 65 7.18 5.51 -2.24
N TYR A 66 5.94 5.25 -1.84
CA TYR A 66 5.43 5.50 -0.50
C TYR A 66 4.74 4.24 0.02
N VAL A 67 5.06 3.82 1.24
CA VAL A 67 4.49 2.63 1.89
C VAL A 67 3.48 3.04 2.94
N ASN A 68 2.37 2.32 3.03
CA ASN A 68 1.35 2.53 4.05
C ASN A 68 1.78 1.83 5.35
N LEU A 69 2.15 2.61 6.36
CA LEU A 69 2.65 2.14 7.65
C LEU A 69 1.62 1.25 8.38
N PRO A 70 0.35 1.65 8.55
CA PRO A 70 -0.71 0.81 9.13
C PRO A 70 -0.91 -0.57 8.48
N LYS A 71 -0.51 -0.74 7.20
CA LYS A 71 -0.70 -1.99 6.47
C LYS A 71 0.54 -2.90 6.50
N ILE A 72 1.63 -2.49 7.15
CA ILE A 72 2.82 -3.33 7.31
C ILE A 72 2.49 -4.47 8.29
N ALA A 73 2.59 -5.71 7.81
CA ALA A 73 2.41 -6.90 8.61
C ALA A 73 3.73 -7.35 9.25
N GLU A 74 4.82 -7.32 8.48
CA GLU A 74 6.13 -7.79 8.93
C GLU A 74 7.27 -7.08 8.18
N ILE A 75 8.45 -7.02 8.80
CA ILE A 75 9.70 -6.61 8.16
C ILE A 75 10.71 -7.76 8.30
N ARG A 76 11.07 -8.40 7.19
CA ARG A 76 12.11 -9.45 7.12
C ARG A 76 13.30 -8.91 6.33
N ASP A 77 14.48 -8.87 6.94
CA ASP A 77 15.69 -8.29 6.35
C ASP A 77 15.47 -6.86 5.81
N ASN A 78 15.50 -6.72 4.47
CA ASN A 78 15.28 -5.46 3.75
C ASN A 78 13.90 -5.39 3.07
N VAL A 79 12.96 -6.25 3.47
CA VAL A 79 11.66 -6.43 2.82
C VAL A 79 10.53 -6.08 3.78
N VAL A 80 9.63 -5.21 3.34
CA VAL A 80 8.34 -4.97 4.00
C VAL A 80 7.31 -5.91 3.40
N LEU A 81 6.55 -6.60 4.26
CA LEU A 81 5.45 -7.49 3.92
C LEU A 81 4.14 -6.85 4.38
N PHE A 82 3.12 -6.80 3.52
CA PHE A 82 1.83 -6.16 3.83
C PHE A 82 0.67 -7.14 4.10
N ARG A 83 0.93 -8.45 3.98
CA ARG A 83 -0.05 -9.52 4.24
C ARG A 83 0.66 -10.79 4.69
N ASP A 84 -0.10 -11.68 5.32
CA ASP A 84 0.33 -13.02 5.74
C ASP A 84 0.29 -14.04 4.60
N GLU A 85 0.96 -15.17 4.83
CA GLU A 85 1.26 -16.19 3.83
C GLU A 85 -0.01 -16.90 3.30
N VAL A 86 -1.08 -16.94 4.10
CA VAL A 86 -2.35 -17.65 3.84
C VAL A 86 -3.09 -17.13 2.60
N HIS A 87 -2.70 -15.95 2.16
CA HIS A 87 -3.64 -15.01 1.57
C HIS A 87 -3.00 -14.29 0.36
N GLY A 88 -1.70 -14.42 0.18
CA GLY A 88 -0.92 -13.79 -0.87
C GLY A 88 -0.11 -12.63 -0.33
N ILE A 89 1.21 -12.77 -0.37
CA ILE A 89 2.17 -11.79 0.14
C ILE A 89 2.44 -10.76 -0.96
N LYS A 90 2.23 -9.48 -0.65
CA LYS A 90 2.85 -8.38 -1.40
C LYS A 90 4.02 -7.86 -0.60
N THR A 91 5.16 -7.78 -1.29
CA THR A 91 6.43 -7.35 -0.70
C THR A 91 6.97 -6.13 -1.42
N ILE A 92 7.77 -5.35 -0.72
CA ILE A 92 8.58 -4.30 -1.33
C ILE A 92 9.94 -4.22 -0.66
N GLN A 93 10.99 -4.11 -1.49
CA GLN A 93 12.34 -3.85 -1.03
C GLN A 93 12.43 -2.41 -0.53
N VAL A 94 13.00 -2.24 0.66
CA VAL A 94 13.18 -0.93 1.28
C VAL A 94 14.64 -0.76 1.69
N PRO A 95 15.29 0.37 1.36
CA PRO A 95 16.66 0.62 1.81
C PRO A 95 16.78 0.54 3.33
N ARG A 96 17.89 -0.04 3.83
CA ARG A 96 18.12 -0.27 5.27
C ARG A 96 17.88 0.98 6.13
N ARG A 97 18.37 2.14 5.71
CA ARG A 97 18.16 3.42 6.41
C ARG A 97 16.68 3.77 6.59
N ASN A 98 15.86 3.48 5.58
CA ASN A 98 14.43 3.74 5.57
C ASN A 98 13.70 2.74 6.49
N LEU A 99 14.16 1.49 6.54
CA LEU A 99 13.62 0.49 7.48
C LEU A 99 13.85 0.85 8.94
N GLU A 100 15.03 1.38 9.28
CA GLU A 100 15.31 1.84 10.64
C GLU A 100 14.36 2.95 11.08
N GLN A 101 14.01 3.86 10.16
CA GLN A 101 13.00 4.89 10.43
C GLN A 101 11.60 4.31 10.53
N ILE A 102 11.18 3.45 9.59
CA ILE A 102 9.88 2.79 9.61
C ILE A 102 9.68 2.04 10.94
N LYS A 103 10.67 1.29 11.41
CA LYS A 103 10.61 0.55 12.68
C LYS A 103 10.36 1.44 13.90
N ARG A 104 10.84 2.69 13.88
CA ARG A 104 10.60 3.69 14.94
C ARG A 104 9.19 4.30 14.88
N LEU A 105 8.59 4.33 13.69
CA LEU A 105 7.26 4.88 13.44
C LEU A 105 6.15 3.86 13.67
N LEU A 106 6.46 2.56 13.55
CA LEU A 106 5.51 1.51 13.88
C LEU A 106 5.27 1.48 15.39
N PRO A 107 4.00 1.32 15.83
CA PRO A 107 3.69 1.22 17.24
C PRO A 107 4.46 0.06 17.87
N VAL A 108 5.06 0.30 19.04
CA VAL A 108 5.79 -0.71 19.83
C VAL A 108 4.79 -1.64 20.53
N SER A 109 3.84 -2.23 19.80
CA SER A 109 2.81 -3.08 20.37
C SER A 109 2.31 -4.11 19.37
N GLY A 110 2.76 -5.34 19.61
CA GLY A 110 2.02 -6.54 19.27
C GLY A 110 2.32 -7.10 17.90
N HIS A 111 3.37 -7.92 17.81
CA HIS A 111 3.26 -9.19 17.08
C HIS A 111 1.94 -9.83 17.49
N ARG A 112 0.87 -9.59 16.72
CA ARG A 112 -0.38 -10.31 16.86
C ARG A 112 -0.06 -11.70 16.34
N ARG A 113 0.36 -12.57 17.27
CA ARG A 113 0.50 -14.00 17.11
C ARG A 113 -0.68 -14.49 16.27
N THR A 114 -0.43 -14.89 15.03
CA THR A 114 -1.18 -15.98 14.43
C THR A 114 -0.70 -17.24 15.16
N ALA A 115 -1.20 -17.41 16.39
CA ALA A 115 -1.12 -18.68 17.08
C ALA A 115 -1.93 -19.69 16.27
N GLY A 116 -1.32 -20.86 16.06
CA GLY A 116 -1.77 -21.88 15.12
C GLY A 116 -3.20 -22.35 15.34
N MET A 117 -3.88 -22.61 14.22
CA MET A 117 -4.97 -23.56 14.16
C MET A 117 -4.37 -24.94 13.90
N ASP A 118 -3.77 -25.51 14.94
CA ASP A 118 -3.55 -26.94 15.06
C ASP A 118 -4.15 -27.33 16.40
N GLN A 119 -5.29 -28.03 16.38
CA GLN A 119 -5.50 -29.31 17.05
C GLN A 119 -6.89 -29.82 16.65
N VAL A 120 -6.87 -30.75 15.71
CA VAL A 120 -7.81 -31.86 15.64
C VAL A 120 -7.62 -32.73 16.88
N GLY A 121 -8.73 -33.14 17.50
CA GLY A 121 -8.76 -34.00 18.68
C GLY A 121 -10.15 -34.01 19.29
#